data_AF-A0ABD0PUN5-F1
#
_entry.id   AF-A0ABD0PUN5-F1
#
_cell.length_a   1.000
_cell.length_b   1.000
_cell.length_c   1.000
_cell.angle_alpha   90.00
_cell.angle_beta   90.00
_cell.angle_gamma   90.00
#
_symmetry.space_group_name_H-M   'P 1'
#
loop_
_entity.id
_entity.type
_entity.pdbx_description
1 polymer ?
#
loop_
_entity_poly.entity_id
_entity_poly.type
_entity_poly.pdbx_seq_one_letter_code
_entity_poly.pdbx_strand_id
1 'polypeptide(L)' 'LGEKMLRDAIQVENTAHEAWSGLGEALQSRGSAQAPDCFLTALELESSCPIRPFTIIPREL' A
#
# COMPACT_ATOMS: atom_id res chain seq x y z
N LEU A 1 9.52 5.43 -13.24
CA LEU A 1 10.35 5.09 -12.07
C LEU A 1 9.49 4.87 -10.82
N GLY A 2 8.52 5.75 -10.54
CA GLY A 2 7.62 5.66 -9.39
C GLY A 2 6.87 4.34 -9.24
N GLU A 3 6.21 3.84 -10.28
CA GLU A 3 5.46 2.55 -10.21
C GLU A 3 6.31 1.37 -9.74
N LYS A 4 7.55 1.26 -10.24
CA LYS A 4 8.46 0.19 -9.82
C LYS A 4 8.79 0.32 -8.32
N MET A 5 9.12 1.54 -7.88
CA MET A 5 9.43 1.80 -6.47
C MET A 5 8.22 1.51 -5.56
N LEU A 6 7.01 1.83 -6.00
CA LEU A 6 5.77 1.55 -5.28
C LEU A 6 5.51 0.05 -5.19
N ARG A 7 5.75 -0.70 -6.26
CA ARG A 7 5.68 -2.17 -6.23
C ARG A 7 6.73 -2.78 -5.31
N ASP A 8 7.97 -2.28 -5.37
CA ASP A 8 9.04 -2.73 -4.48
C ASP A 8 8.67 -2.44 -3.01
N ALA A 9 8.06 -1.27 -2.72
CA ALA A 9 7.58 -0.94 -1.38
C ALA A 9 6.46 -1.89 -0.90
N ILE A 10 5.49 -2.21 -1.75
CA ILE A 10 4.41 -3.16 -1.43
C ILE A 10 4.96 -4.58 -1.18
N GLN A 11 6.04 -4.99 -1.85
CA GLN A 11 6.70 -6.27 -1.59
C GLN A 11 7.37 -6.31 -0.20
N VAL A 12 7.87 -5.18 0.29
CA VAL A 12 8.47 -5.06 1.64
C VAL A 12 7.39 -4.94 2.71
N GLU A 13 6.39 -4.10 2.48
CA GLU A 13 5.30 -3.83 3.40
C GLU A 13 3.97 -3.75 2.65
N ASN A 14 3.26 -4.88 2.58
CA ASN A 14 1.99 -4.96 1.87
C ASN A 14 0.83 -4.26 2.60
N THR A 15 1.02 -3.87 3.86
CA THR A 15 0.05 -3.15 4.69
C THR A 15 0.16 -1.63 4.59
N ALA A 16 1.13 -1.10 3.83
CA ALA A 16 1.30 0.34 3.64
C ALA A 16 0.25 0.88 2.65
N HIS A 17 -0.87 1.39 3.17
CA HIS A 17 -1.97 1.95 2.37
C HIS A 17 -1.52 3.10 1.45
N GLU A 18 -0.54 3.91 1.87
CA GLU A 18 0.01 5.01 1.06
C GLU A 18 0.71 4.51 -0.20
N ALA A 19 1.39 3.36 -0.12
CA ALA A 19 2.04 2.74 -1.27
C ALA A 19 1.02 2.21 -2.28
N TRP A 20 -0.09 1.64 -1.81
CA TRP A 20 -1.21 1.21 -2.65
C TRP A 20 -1.93 2.39 -3.32
N SER A 21 -2.17 3.48 -2.60
CA SER A 21 -2.73 4.71 -3.16
C SER A 21 -1.83 5.31 -4.25
N GLY A 22 -0.53 5.43 -3.98
CA GLY A 22 0.44 5.91 -4.97
C GLY A 22 0.53 5.00 -6.21
N LEU A 23 0.41 3.68 -6.02
CA LEU A 23 0.34 2.74 -7.15
C LEU A 23 -0.95 2.93 -7.96
N GLY A 24 -2.08 3.15 -7.29
CA GLY A 24 -3.36 3.49 -7.93
C GLY A 24 -3.26 4.75 -8.79
N GLU A 25 -2.66 5.83 -8.28
CA GLU A 25 -2.43 7.07 -9.02
C GLU A 25 -1.54 6.85 -10.26
N ALA A 26 -0.43 6.13 -10.08
CA ALA A 26 0.48 5.80 -11.17
C ALA A 26 -0.22 4.96 -12.27
N LEU A 27 -1.04 3.99 -11.88
CA LEU A 27 -1.81 3.14 -12.79
C LEU A 27 -2.96 3.92 -13.47
N GLN A 28 -3.64 4.81 -12.75
CA GLN A 28 -4.70 5.66 -13.28
C GLN A 28 -4.15 6.61 -14.35
N SER A 29 -2.97 7.20 -14.12
CA SER A 29 -2.30 8.06 -15.12
C SER A 29 -1.98 7.34 -16.44
N ARG A 30 -1.91 6.00 -16.40
CA ARG A 30 -1.66 5.13 -17.56
C ARG A 30 -2.95 4.53 -18.15
N GLY A 31 -4.12 4.86 -17.59
CA GLY A 31 -5.40 4.28 -17.99
C GLY A 31 -5.54 2.79 -17.67
N SER A 32 -4.79 2.28 -16.70
CA SER A 32 -4.86 0.86 -16.31
C SER A 32 -6.16 0.56 -15.57
N ALA A 33 -6.83 -0.53 -15.96
CA ALA A 33 -8.02 -1.03 -15.28
C ALA A 33 -7.75 -1.54 -13.85
N GLN A 34 -6.48 -1.71 -13.45
CA GLN A 34 -6.08 -2.15 -12.11
C GLN A 34 -6.01 -1.00 -11.09
N ALA A 35 -6.14 0.26 -11.53
CA ALA A 35 -6.07 1.41 -10.62
C ALA A 35 -7.16 1.36 -9.51
N PRO A 36 -8.45 1.07 -9.81
CA PRO A 36 -9.49 0.97 -8.80
C PRO A 36 -9.20 -0.10 -7.74
N ASP A 37 -8.67 -1.26 -8.13
CA ASP A 37 -8.34 -2.34 -7.20
C ASP A 37 -7.27 -1.92 -6.19
N CYS A 38 -6.27 -1.15 -6.66
CA CYS A 38 -5.24 -0.59 -5.78
C CYS A 38 -5.84 0.40 -4.76
N PHE A 39 -6.77 1.26 -5.20
CA PHE A 39 -7.45 2.19 -4.29
C PHE A 39 -8.35 1.49 -3.28
N LEU A 40 -9.08 0.45 -3.70
CA LEU A 40 -9.88 -0.37 -2.77
C LEU A 40 -9.01 -1.02 -1.71
N THR A 41 -7.87 -1.58 -2.11
CA THR A 41 -6.91 -2.19 -1.19
C THR A 41 -6.36 -1.15 -0.20
N ALA A 42 -6.04 0.06 -0.68
CA ALA A 42 -5.58 1.15 0.19
C ALA A 42 -6.65 1.53 1.25
N LEU A 43 -7.92 1.64 0.85
CA LEU A 43 -9.02 1.97 1.77
C LEU A 43 -9.25 0.87 2.82
N GLU A 44 -9.19 -0.40 2.42
CA GLU A 44 -9.32 -1.53 3.34
C GLU A 44 -8.20 -1.54 4.39
N LEU A 45 -6.97 -1.27 3.97
CA LEU A 45 -5.81 -1.16 4.86
C LEU A 45 -5.92 0.06 5.78
N GLU A 46 -6.31 1.22 5.26
CA GLU A 46 -6.51 2.44 6.06
C GLU A 46 -7.57 2.23 7.15
N SER A 47 -8.68 1.56 6.82
CA SER A 47 -9.78 1.29 7.76
C SER A 47 -9.37 0.42 8.96
N SER A 48 -8.31 -0.37 8.80
CA SER A 48 -7.76 -1.26 9.83
C SER A 48 -6.39 -0.81 10.35
N CYS A 49 -5.93 0.37 9.94
CA CYS A 49 -4.60 0.88 10.26
C CYS A 49 -4.50 1.22 11.76
N PRO A 50 -3.53 0.65 12.49
CA PRO A 50 -3.38 0.94 13.91
C PRO A 50 -2.76 2.33 14.13
N ILE A 51 -3.07 2.96 15.27
CA ILE A 51 -2.48 4.26 15.66
C ILE A 51 -0.93 4.19 15.76
N ARG A 52 -0.40 2.99 16.02
CA ARG A 52 1.03 2.67 16.01
C ARG A 52 1.23 1.31 15.34
N PRO A 53 2.34 1.08 14.61
CA PRO A 53 2.62 -0.22 14.01
C PRO A 53 2.60 -1.34 15.04
N PHE A 54 2.00 -2.49 14.69
CA PHE A 54 2.00 -3.66 15.58
C PHE A 54 3.41 -4.18 15.90
N THR A 55 4.40 -3.85 15.06
CA THR A 55 5.82 -4.17 15.24
C THR A 55 6.47 -3.43 16.41
N ILE A 56 5.79 -2.46 17.04
CA ILE A 56 6.33 -1.75 18.21
C ILE A 56 6.46 -2.65 19.45
N ILE A 57 5.69 -3.74 19.51
CA ILE A 57 5.80 -4.73 20.58
C ILE A 57 6.89 -5.74 20.18
N PRO A 58 8.01 -5.83 20.91
CA PRO A 58 9.07 -6.80 20.62
C PRO A 58 8.53 -8.23 20.70
N ARG A 59 8.88 -9.05 19.71
CA ARG A 59 8.60 -10.49 19.73
C ARG A 59 9.82 -11.19 20.33
N GLU A 60 9.78 -11.45 21.63
CA GLU A 60 10.78 -12.29 22.31
C GLU A 60 10.38 -13.77 22.25
N LEU A 61 11.37 -14.66 22.21
CA LEU A 61 11.22 -16.12 22.20
C LEU A 61 11.38 -16.69 23.61
#